data_AF-A0A081R9H5-F1
#
_entry.id   AF-A0A081R9H5-F1
#
_cell.length_a   1.000
_cell.length_b   1.000
_cell.length_c   1.000
_cell.angle_alpha   90.00
_cell.angle_beta   90.00
_cell.angle_gamma   90.00
#
_symmetry.space_group_name_H-M   'P 1'
#
loop_
_entity.id
_entity.type
_entity.pdbx_description
1 polymer ?
#
loop_
_entity_poly.entity_id
_entity_poly.type
_entity_poly.pdbx_seq_one_letter_code
_entity_poly.pdbx_strand_id
1 'polypeptide(L)'
;MARVSIFPLPGALLLPGMELPLHIFEPRYQAMIHDAMARDRRIGMIQPREEGVKPALFDVGCLGHITHIEALEGGRYNILLRGLARFRVVRELEVPTAFRQIEADVEPVAEEDEILSAVERASLERESRRFADALGYVVDWTAVSRLDDMALVNGIAQIVPFDPAAKQTLLEADSLNDRADRIIQLMQIVGRIERDGGATMQ
;
A
#
# COMPACT_ATOMS: atom_id res chain seq x y z
N MET A 1 -2.77 -22.04 2.75
CA MET A 1 -1.47 -21.55 3.24
C MET A 1 -0.44 -21.59 2.12
N ALA A 2 0.35 -20.53 1.98
CA ALA A 2 1.36 -20.36 0.95
C ALA A 2 2.69 -19.88 1.55
N ARG A 3 3.81 -20.31 0.96
CA ARG A 3 5.15 -19.80 1.31
C ARG A 3 5.45 -18.56 0.48
N VAL A 4 5.71 -17.44 1.14
CA VAL A 4 5.85 -16.12 0.49
C VAL A 4 7.17 -15.47 0.90
N SER A 5 7.95 -15.01 -0.08
CA SER A 5 9.10 -14.14 0.17
C SER A 5 8.59 -12.73 0.41
N ILE A 6 9.04 -12.09 1.49
CA ILE A 6 8.47 -10.80 1.92
C ILE A 6 9.42 -9.63 1.69
N PHE A 7 8.83 -8.52 1.27
CA PHE A 7 9.45 -7.23 1.06
C PHE A 7 8.89 -6.22 2.06
N PRO A 8 9.55 -6.03 3.22
CA PRO A 8 9.18 -5.01 4.18
C PRO A 8 9.44 -3.61 3.61
N LEU A 9 8.39 -2.81 3.43
CA LEU A 9 8.50 -1.46 2.89
C LEU A 9 7.62 -0.49 3.71
N PRO A 10 8.20 0.42 4.51
CA PRO A 10 7.43 1.38 5.30
C PRO A 10 6.79 2.45 4.43
N GLY A 11 5.57 2.87 4.78
CA GLY A 11 4.88 4.03 4.20
C GLY A 11 4.31 3.82 2.80
N ALA A 12 4.70 2.75 2.10
CA ALA A 12 4.11 2.34 0.84
C ALA A 12 2.90 1.43 1.09
N LEU A 13 1.89 1.55 0.22
CA LEU A 13 0.67 0.75 0.28
C LEU A 13 0.44 0.04 -1.05
N LEU A 14 0.44 -1.30 -1.03
CA LEU A 14 0.01 -2.12 -2.15
C LEU A 14 -1.39 -2.67 -1.83
N LEU A 15 -2.34 -2.42 -2.71
CA LEU A 15 -3.71 -2.95 -2.62
C LEU A 15 -3.96 -3.90 -3.79
N PRO A 16 -4.84 -4.91 -3.64
CA PRO A 16 -5.31 -5.72 -4.76
C PRO A 16 -5.77 -4.85 -5.94
N GLY A 17 -5.44 -5.27 -7.16
CA GLY A 17 -5.78 -4.57 -8.40
C GLY A 17 -4.86 -3.39 -8.75
N MET A 18 -4.17 -2.81 -7.77
CA MET A 18 -3.32 -1.64 -7.97
C MET A 18 -1.88 -2.00 -8.31
N GLU A 19 -1.16 -1.07 -8.93
CA GLU A 19 0.25 -1.24 -9.27
C GLU A 19 1.15 -0.28 -8.50
N LEU A 20 2.30 -0.78 -8.05
CA LEU A 20 3.31 0.00 -7.34
C LEU A 20 4.67 -0.13 -8.05
N PRO A 21 5.22 0.96 -8.60
CA PRO A 21 6.57 0.97 -9.13
C PRO A 21 7.60 0.98 -7.99
N LEU A 22 8.63 0.13 -8.09
CA LEU A 22 9.65 -0.01 -7.06
C LEU A 22 11.05 -0.01 -7.66
N HIS A 23 11.97 0.70 -7.00
CA HIS A 23 13.39 0.65 -7.29
C HIS A 23 14.09 -0.28 -6.28
N ILE A 24 14.65 -1.38 -6.75
CA ILE A 24 15.28 -2.41 -5.94
C ILE A 24 16.79 -2.30 -6.05
N PHE A 25 17.43 -1.93 -4.94
CA PHE A 25 18.88 -1.71 -4.88
C PHE A 25 19.58 -2.42 -3.72
N GLU A 26 18.87 -2.81 -2.66
CA GLU A 26 19.48 -3.54 -1.55
C GLU A 26 19.79 -5.00 -1.95
N PRO A 27 20.99 -5.53 -1.63
CA PRO A 27 21.39 -6.88 -2.04
C PRO A 27 20.43 -8.00 -1.64
N ARG A 28 19.82 -7.92 -0.44
CA ARG A 28 18.83 -8.89 0.02
C ARG A 28 17.59 -8.92 -0.86
N TYR A 29 17.16 -7.77 -1.39
CA TYR A 29 15.99 -7.67 -2.24
C TYR A 29 16.32 -7.94 -3.70
N GLN A 30 17.53 -7.67 -4.16
CA GLN A 30 18.03 -8.17 -5.45
C GLN A 30 17.97 -9.71 -5.49
N ALA A 31 18.46 -10.37 -4.44
CA ALA A 31 18.37 -11.83 -4.30
C ALA A 31 16.92 -12.33 -4.28
N MET A 32 16.02 -11.60 -3.61
CA MET A 32 14.59 -11.92 -3.56
C MET A 32 13.93 -11.80 -4.94
N ILE A 33 14.22 -10.75 -5.71
CA ILE A 33 13.68 -10.58 -7.07
C ILE A 33 14.21 -11.69 -7.98
N HIS A 34 15.50 -12.01 -7.93
CA HIS A 34 16.06 -13.12 -8.70
C HIS A 34 15.37 -14.45 -8.38
N ASP A 35 15.16 -14.75 -7.09
CA ASP A 35 14.46 -15.94 -6.64
C ASP A 35 12.98 -15.96 -7.07
N ALA A 36 12.27 -14.83 -6.96
CA ALA A 36 10.87 -14.72 -7.39
C ALA A 36 10.72 -14.93 -8.91
N MET A 37 11.63 -14.37 -9.71
CA MET A 37 11.61 -14.51 -11.18
C MET A 37 11.85 -15.96 -11.65
N ALA A 38 12.59 -16.76 -10.88
CA ALA A 38 12.79 -18.18 -11.13
C ALA A 38 11.60 -19.07 -10.70
N ARG A 39 10.65 -18.50 -9.95
CA ARG A 39 9.46 -19.20 -9.43
C ARG A 39 8.19 -18.72 -10.15
N ASP A 40 7.31 -18.04 -9.43
CA ASP A 40 5.97 -17.61 -9.87
C ASP A 40 5.85 -16.08 -10.00
N ARG A 41 6.98 -15.36 -9.90
CA ARG A 41 7.06 -13.89 -9.95
C ARG A 41 6.24 -13.21 -8.85
N ARG A 42 5.98 -13.89 -7.73
CA ARG A 42 5.22 -13.34 -6.62
C ARG A 42 6.10 -13.02 -5.43
N ILE A 43 5.83 -11.88 -4.81
CA ILE A 43 6.41 -11.45 -3.54
C ILE A 43 5.31 -10.87 -2.66
N GLY A 44 5.44 -10.97 -1.34
CA GLY A 44 4.54 -10.33 -0.39
C GLY A 44 5.11 -8.98 0.02
N MET A 45 4.39 -7.89 -0.22
CA MET A 45 4.74 -6.60 0.36
C MET A 45 4.03 -6.42 1.71
N ILE A 46 4.75 -5.96 2.71
CA ILE A 46 4.21 -5.80 4.06
C ILE A 46 4.87 -4.61 4.76
N GLN A 47 4.13 -3.91 5.61
CA GLN A 47 4.73 -2.83 6.38
C GLN A 47 5.47 -3.38 7.62
N PRO A 48 6.63 -2.82 7.97
CA PRO A 48 7.21 -3.01 9.29
C PRO A 48 6.43 -2.19 10.34
N ARG A 49 6.41 -2.67 11.59
CA ARG A 49 5.80 -1.96 12.74
C ARG A 49 6.70 -0.86 13.29
N GLU A 50 8.00 -0.96 13.05
CA GLU A 50 9.03 -0.07 13.58
C GLU A 50 10.23 -0.03 12.62
N GLU A 51 11.15 0.90 12.85
CA GLU A 51 12.40 0.96 12.12
C GLU A 51 13.42 -0.02 12.69
N GLY A 52 14.34 -0.50 11.84
CA GLY A 52 15.45 -1.33 12.29
C GLY A 52 15.97 -2.27 11.22
N VAL A 53 16.99 -3.04 11.58
CA VAL A 53 17.66 -3.99 10.67
C VAL A 53 16.73 -5.17 10.34
N LYS A 54 16.00 -5.67 11.34
CA LYS A 54 15.01 -6.74 11.21
C LYS A 54 13.76 -6.38 12.04
N PRO A 55 12.94 -5.43 11.57
CA PRO A 55 11.81 -4.94 12.33
C PRO A 55 10.71 -6.00 12.41
N ALA A 56 9.92 -5.93 13.48
CA ALA A 56 8.65 -6.64 13.56
C ALA A 56 7.75 -6.23 12.39
N LEU A 57 6.94 -7.16 11.89
CA LEU A 57 6.03 -6.92 10.77
C LEU A 57 4.61 -6.72 11.29
N PHE A 58 3.81 -5.99 10.52
CA PHE A 58 2.37 -6.12 10.65
C PHE A 58 1.91 -7.52 10.26
N ASP A 59 0.67 -7.85 10.64
CA ASP A 59 0.16 -9.21 10.44
C ASP A 59 -0.48 -9.37 9.06
N VAL A 60 -0.80 -8.27 8.39
CA VAL A 60 -1.43 -8.24 7.06
C VAL A 60 -0.50 -7.55 6.06
N GLY A 61 -0.31 -8.21 4.91
CA GLY A 61 0.37 -7.64 3.75
C GLY A 61 -0.44 -7.86 2.47
N CYS A 62 0.11 -7.45 1.33
CA CYS A 62 -0.46 -7.70 0.03
C CYS A 62 0.49 -8.56 -0.82
N LEU A 63 -0.01 -9.66 -1.34
CA LEU A 63 0.68 -10.47 -2.33
C LEU A 63 0.70 -9.69 -3.63
N GLY A 64 1.88 -9.53 -4.22
CA GLY A 64 2.07 -8.85 -5.49
C GLY A 64 2.67 -9.76 -6.54
N HIS A 65 2.37 -9.49 -7.80
CA HIS A 65 2.97 -10.12 -8.96
C HIS A 65 3.81 -9.10 -9.74
N ILE A 66 5.05 -9.46 -10.06
CA ILE A 66 5.95 -8.62 -10.83
C ILE A 66 5.50 -8.65 -12.30
N THR A 67 4.80 -7.60 -12.74
CA THR A 67 4.27 -7.48 -14.11
C THR A 67 5.32 -6.96 -15.08
N HIS A 68 6.24 -6.14 -14.60
CA HIS A 68 7.36 -5.62 -15.38
C HIS A 68 8.66 -5.64 -14.57
N ILE A 69 9.78 -5.86 -15.26
CA ILE A 69 11.12 -5.82 -14.68
C ILE A 69 12.10 -5.23 -15.70
N GLU A 70 12.88 -4.26 -15.24
CA GLU A 70 13.96 -3.64 -15.98
C GLU A 70 15.24 -3.79 -15.14
N ALA A 71 16.24 -4.49 -15.70
CA ALA A 71 17.54 -4.62 -15.07
C ALA A 71 18.39 -3.38 -15.36
N LEU A 72 19.07 -2.88 -14.33
CA LEU A 72 19.92 -1.70 -14.38
C LEU A 72 21.37 -2.08 -14.06
N GLU A 73 22.28 -1.13 -14.29
CA GLU A 73 23.68 -1.28 -13.91
C GLU A 73 23.86 -1.53 -12.40
N GLY A 74 24.84 -2.37 -12.06
CA GLY A 74 25.15 -2.74 -10.68
C GLY A 74 24.15 -3.71 -10.05
N GLY A 75 23.37 -4.45 -10.86
CA GLY A 75 22.43 -5.46 -10.37
C GLY A 75 21.15 -4.91 -9.76
N ARG A 76 20.86 -3.62 -9.96
CA ARG A 76 19.63 -2.97 -9.50
C ARG A 76 18.47 -3.28 -10.47
N TYR A 77 17.24 -3.13 -10.00
CA TYR A 77 16.05 -3.34 -10.82
C TYR A 77 15.05 -2.20 -10.64
N ASN A 78 14.37 -1.81 -11.70
CA ASN A 78 13.04 -1.22 -11.60
C ASN A 78 12.01 -2.34 -11.81
N ILE A 79 10.99 -2.41 -10.96
CA ILE A 79 9.88 -3.34 -11.14
C ILE A 79 8.54 -2.62 -11.07
N LEU A 80 7.53 -3.21 -11.70
CA LEU A 80 6.13 -2.89 -11.48
C LEU A 80 5.48 -4.05 -10.73
N LEU A 81 4.98 -3.80 -9.53
CA LEU A 81 4.37 -4.81 -8.67
C LEU A 81 2.86 -4.60 -8.64
N ARG A 82 2.09 -5.54 -9.21
CA ARG A 82 0.62 -5.52 -9.18
C ARG A 82 0.11 -6.31 -7.99
N GLY A 83 -0.72 -5.69 -7.15
CA GLY A 83 -1.37 -6.34 -6.02
C GLY A 83 -2.39 -7.37 -6.50
N LEU A 84 -2.35 -8.56 -5.90
CA LEU A 84 -3.23 -9.69 -6.22
C LEU A 84 -4.29 -9.91 -5.14
N ALA A 85 -3.84 -10.05 -3.89
CA ALA A 85 -4.69 -10.39 -2.76
C ALA A 85 -4.00 -9.98 -1.46
N ARG A 86 -4.77 -9.71 -0.41
CA ARG A 86 -4.20 -9.59 0.93
C ARG A 86 -3.77 -10.97 1.43
N PHE A 87 -2.85 -10.97 2.37
CA PHE A 87 -2.51 -12.17 3.12
C PHE A 87 -2.32 -11.83 4.59
N ARG A 88 -2.53 -12.83 5.44
CA ARG A 88 -2.21 -12.78 6.86
C ARG A 88 -0.99 -13.65 7.16
N VAL A 89 -0.04 -13.12 7.92
CA VAL A 89 1.14 -13.85 8.39
C VAL A 89 0.69 -14.93 9.37
N VAL A 90 1.05 -16.19 9.11
CA VAL A 90 0.87 -17.30 10.06
C VAL A 90 2.11 -17.41 10.94
N ARG A 91 3.29 -17.40 10.31
CA ARG A 91 4.59 -17.40 10.99
C ARG A 91 5.72 -17.04 10.03
N GLU A 92 6.81 -16.51 10.58
CA GLU A 92 8.08 -16.38 9.87
C GLU A 92 8.80 -17.73 9.81
N LEU A 93 9.50 -17.96 8.69
CA LEU A 93 10.30 -19.16 8.46
C LEU A 93 11.77 -18.89 8.77
N GLU A 94 12.42 -19.84 9.43
CA GLU A 94 13.88 -19.86 9.54
C GLU A 94 14.46 -20.38 8.21
N VAL A 95 15.11 -19.49 7.46
CA VAL A 95 15.62 -19.76 6.12
C VAL A 95 17.03 -19.20 5.96
N PRO A 96 17.90 -19.84 5.14
CA PRO A 96 19.26 -19.36 4.89
C PRO A 96 19.31 -18.20 3.87
N THR A 97 18.18 -17.84 3.27
CA THR A 97 18.12 -16.74 2.29
C THR A 97 18.39 -15.39 2.93
N ALA A 98 18.98 -14.46 2.19
CA ALA A 98 19.24 -13.10 2.66
C ALA A 98 17.95 -12.28 2.92
N PHE A 99 16.83 -12.72 2.34
CA PHE A 99 15.50 -12.15 2.53
C PHE A 99 14.63 -13.06 3.39
N ARG A 100 13.62 -12.47 4.03
CA ARG A 100 12.69 -13.17 4.92
C ARG A 100 11.63 -13.90 4.12
N GLN A 101 11.12 -14.98 4.69
CA GLN A 101 10.02 -15.76 4.13
C GLN A 101 9.01 -16.08 5.23
N ILE A 102 7.74 -16.15 4.86
CA ILE A 102 6.65 -16.47 5.77
C ILE A 102 5.83 -17.65 5.24
N GLU A 103 5.14 -18.31 6.15
CA GLU A 103 3.90 -19.00 5.84
C GLU A 103 2.75 -18.00 6.00
N ALA A 104 1.93 -17.88 4.96
CA ALA A 104 0.84 -16.91 4.91
C ALA A 104 -0.47 -17.60 4.57
N ASP A 105 -1.55 -17.08 5.14
CA ASP A 105 -2.90 -17.36 4.67
C ASP A 105 -3.30 -16.27 3.66
N VAL A 106 -3.49 -16.65 2.41
CA VAL A 106 -3.82 -15.70 1.33
C VAL A 106 -5.32 -15.59 1.25
N GLU A 107 -5.84 -14.38 1.43
CA GLU A 107 -7.26 -14.13 1.37
C GLU A 107 -7.78 -14.41 -0.05
N PRO A 108 -9.00 -14.95 -0.20
CA PRO A 108 -9.65 -14.99 -1.49
C PRO A 108 -9.70 -13.59 -2.10
N VAL A 109 -9.49 -13.49 -3.41
CA VAL A 109 -9.74 -12.24 -4.12
C VAL A 109 -11.25 -11.96 -3.99
N ALA A 110 -11.61 -10.83 -3.41
CA ALA A 110 -13.01 -10.42 -3.34
C ALA A 110 -13.56 -10.30 -4.78
N GLU A 111 -14.77 -10.80 -5.01
CA GLU A 111 -15.45 -10.59 -6.29
C GLU A 111 -15.80 -9.09 -6.39
N GLU A 112 -15.10 -8.39 -7.30
CA GLU A 112 -15.07 -6.92 -7.39
C GLU A 112 -16.34 -6.38 -8.06
N ASP A 113 -17.34 -6.00 -7.23
CA ASP A 113 -18.43 -5.10 -7.61
C ASP A 113 -18.82 -4.18 -6.42
N GLU A 114 -17.86 -3.90 -5.53
CA GLU A 114 -18.09 -2.92 -4.46
C GLU A 114 -18.15 -1.52 -5.04
N ILE A 115 -19.27 -0.84 -4.79
CA ILE A 115 -19.51 0.54 -5.20
C ILE A 115 -19.85 1.37 -3.97
N LEU A 116 -19.53 2.66 -4.02
CA LEU A 116 -19.96 3.62 -3.03
C LEU A 116 -21.37 4.10 -3.37
N SER A 117 -22.16 4.41 -2.34
CA SER A 117 -23.34 5.25 -2.54
C SER A 117 -22.91 6.64 -3.02
N ALA A 118 -23.82 7.34 -3.71
CA ALA A 118 -23.56 8.70 -4.17
C ALA A 118 -23.18 9.66 -3.02
N VAL A 119 -23.69 9.43 -1.81
CA VAL A 119 -23.38 10.25 -0.62
C VAL A 119 -21.97 9.99 -0.11
N GLU A 120 -21.55 8.72 -0.06
CA GLU A 120 -20.20 8.31 0.37
C GLU A 120 -19.16 8.83 -0.62
N ARG A 121 -19.36 8.60 -1.92
CA ARG A 121 -18.49 9.10 -2.97
C ARG A 121 -18.36 10.63 -2.91
N ALA A 122 -19.49 11.35 -2.83
CA ALA A 122 -19.47 12.80 -2.72
C ALA A 122 -18.74 13.27 -1.46
N SER A 123 -18.82 12.52 -0.35
CA SER A 123 -18.13 12.86 0.89
C SER A 123 -16.62 12.68 0.79
N LEU A 124 -16.18 11.58 0.18
CA LEU A 124 -14.78 11.34 -0.11
C LEU A 124 -14.21 12.41 -1.04
N GLU A 125 -14.91 12.77 -2.11
CA GLU A 125 -14.47 13.80 -3.05
C GLU A 125 -14.36 15.18 -2.40
N ARG A 126 -15.34 15.56 -1.56
CA ARG A 126 -15.31 16.85 -0.84
C ARG A 126 -14.13 16.94 0.13
N GLU A 127 -13.92 15.90 0.94
CA GLU A 127 -12.81 15.89 1.90
C GLU A 127 -11.46 15.80 1.20
N SER A 128 -11.36 15.04 0.10
CA SER A 128 -10.15 14.98 -0.72
C SER A 128 -9.79 16.35 -1.31
N ARG A 129 -10.77 17.11 -1.80
CA ARG A 129 -10.58 18.49 -2.28
C ARG A 129 -10.04 19.40 -1.19
N ARG A 130 -10.74 19.42 -0.05
CA ARG A 130 -10.34 20.22 1.10
C ARG A 130 -8.94 19.87 1.59
N PHE A 131 -8.60 18.58 1.62
CA PHE A 131 -7.29 18.12 2.04
C PHE A 131 -6.18 18.51 1.05
N ALA A 132 -6.42 18.34 -0.24
CA ALA A 132 -5.49 18.77 -1.29
C ALA A 132 -5.25 20.28 -1.27
N ASP A 133 -6.32 21.08 -1.15
CA ASP A 133 -6.23 22.54 -1.05
C ASP A 133 -5.42 22.97 0.18
N ALA A 134 -5.62 22.31 1.32
CA ALA A 134 -4.87 22.59 2.55
C ALA A 134 -3.37 22.29 2.42
N LEU A 135 -2.99 21.30 1.62
CA LEU A 135 -1.59 20.96 1.33
C LEU A 135 -1.02 21.71 0.11
N GLY A 136 -1.81 22.55 -0.55
CA GLY A 136 -1.39 23.29 -1.74
C GLY A 136 -1.20 22.43 -2.99
N TYR A 137 -1.84 21.26 -3.07
CA TYR A 137 -1.77 20.41 -4.24
C TYR A 137 -2.68 20.91 -5.37
N VAL A 138 -2.15 20.92 -6.59
CA VAL A 138 -2.93 21.17 -7.80
C VAL A 138 -3.41 19.83 -8.37
N VAL A 139 -4.71 19.58 -8.31
CA VAL A 139 -5.32 18.31 -8.72
C VAL A 139 -6.33 18.56 -9.85
N ASP A 140 -6.27 17.75 -10.91
CA ASP A 140 -7.31 17.72 -11.94
C ASP A 140 -8.53 16.95 -11.44
N TRP A 141 -9.43 17.67 -10.77
CA TRP A 141 -10.69 17.11 -10.27
C TRP A 141 -11.64 16.62 -11.37
N THR A 142 -11.44 17.04 -12.62
CA THR A 142 -12.24 16.55 -13.76
C THR A 142 -11.79 15.15 -14.17
N ALA A 143 -10.50 14.85 -14.07
CA ALA A 143 -9.99 13.49 -14.26
C ALA A 143 -10.41 12.59 -13.09
N VAL A 144 -10.27 13.07 -11.85
CA VAL A 144 -10.61 12.30 -10.63
C VAL A 144 -12.08 11.88 -10.62
N SER A 145 -13.01 12.76 -11.01
CA SER A 145 -14.45 12.45 -11.00
C SER A 145 -14.87 11.38 -12.01
N ARG A 146 -14.02 11.03 -12.98
CA ARG A 146 -14.27 9.98 -13.98
C ARG A 146 -13.79 8.59 -13.57
N LEU A 147 -13.01 8.50 -12.49
CA LEU A 147 -12.56 7.23 -11.96
C LEU A 147 -13.76 6.44 -11.42
N ASP A 148 -13.73 5.11 -11.52
CA ASP A 148 -14.64 4.29 -10.72
C ASP A 148 -14.32 4.40 -9.22
N ASP A 149 -15.22 3.92 -8.37
CA ASP A 149 -15.08 4.06 -6.91
C ASP A 149 -13.85 3.33 -6.37
N MET A 150 -13.51 2.16 -6.91
CA MET A 150 -12.36 1.37 -6.50
C MET A 150 -11.06 2.12 -6.81
N ALA A 151 -10.90 2.60 -8.03
CA ALA A 151 -9.76 3.39 -8.47
C ALA A 151 -9.63 4.70 -7.69
N LEU A 152 -10.75 5.37 -7.40
CA LEU A 152 -10.78 6.59 -6.61
C LEU A 152 -10.27 6.33 -5.18
N VAL A 153 -10.90 5.41 -4.45
CA VAL A 153 -10.58 5.12 -3.05
C VAL A 153 -9.15 4.59 -2.92
N ASN A 154 -8.78 3.60 -3.74
CA ASN A 154 -7.46 2.98 -3.66
C ASN A 154 -6.35 3.94 -4.12
N GLY A 155 -6.62 4.78 -5.13
CA GLY A 155 -5.70 5.82 -5.59
C GLY A 155 -5.42 6.84 -4.49
N ILE A 156 -6.46 7.34 -3.81
CA ILE A 156 -6.30 8.25 -2.67
C ILE A 156 -5.52 7.56 -1.54
N ALA A 157 -5.89 6.33 -1.20
CA ALA A 157 -5.21 5.55 -0.17
C ALA A 157 -3.71 5.38 -0.44
N GLN A 158 -3.28 5.29 -1.71
CA GLN A 158 -1.86 5.18 -2.08
C GLN A 158 -1.13 6.52 -2.14
N ILE A 159 -1.75 7.55 -2.73
CA ILE A 159 -1.09 8.84 -3.02
C ILE A 159 -0.95 9.71 -1.77
N VAL A 160 -1.96 9.71 -0.89
CA VAL A 160 -1.97 10.61 0.27
C VAL A 160 -0.84 10.24 1.24
N PRO A 161 0.00 11.17 1.72
CA PRO A 161 1.16 10.89 2.56
C PRO A 161 0.79 10.60 4.02
N PHE A 162 -0.09 9.63 4.24
CA PHE A 162 -0.38 9.11 5.57
C PHE A 162 0.82 8.36 6.16
N ASP A 163 0.93 8.38 7.48
CA ASP A 163 1.95 7.60 8.18
C ASP A 163 1.75 6.08 7.97
N PRO A 164 2.78 5.24 8.24
CA PRO A 164 2.69 3.79 8.05
C PRO A 164 1.53 3.12 8.79
N ALA A 165 1.20 3.56 10.01
CA ALA A 165 0.12 2.97 10.78
C ALA A 165 -1.24 3.26 10.13
N ALA A 166 -1.47 4.49 9.70
CA ALA A 166 -2.65 4.88 8.95
C ALA A 166 -2.75 4.11 7.62
N LYS A 167 -1.67 4.00 6.84
CA LYS A 167 -1.64 3.15 5.62
C LYS A 167 -2.00 1.69 5.94
N GLN A 168 -1.55 1.16 7.07
CA GLN A 168 -1.86 -0.20 7.48
C GLN A 168 -3.36 -0.35 7.74
N THR A 169 -3.99 0.61 8.42
CA THR A 169 -5.44 0.58 8.63
C THR A 169 -6.23 0.61 7.32
N LEU A 170 -5.70 1.22 6.25
CA LEU A 170 -6.35 1.24 4.94
C LEU A 170 -6.22 -0.10 4.20
N LEU A 171 -5.08 -0.78 4.36
CA LEU A 171 -4.88 -2.16 3.86
C LEU A 171 -5.84 -3.14 4.55
N GLU A 172 -6.01 -2.97 5.85
CA GLU A 172 -6.83 -3.84 6.72
C GLU A 172 -8.33 -3.46 6.72
N ALA A 173 -8.75 -2.51 5.89
CA ALA A 173 -10.16 -2.16 5.76
C ALA A 173 -10.97 -3.31 5.13
N ASP A 174 -12.10 -3.66 5.72
CA ASP A 174 -12.87 -4.87 5.35
C ASP A 174 -13.65 -4.72 4.04
N SER A 175 -13.94 -3.49 3.64
CA SER A 175 -14.69 -3.14 2.44
C SER A 175 -14.18 -1.84 1.81
N LEU A 176 -14.62 -1.55 0.59
CA LEU A 176 -14.37 -0.29 -0.10
C LEU A 176 -14.94 0.90 0.69
N ASN A 177 -16.13 0.71 1.26
CA ASN A 177 -16.81 1.70 2.08
C ASN A 177 -16.04 2.01 3.38
N ASP A 178 -15.63 0.97 4.11
CA ASP A 178 -14.80 1.10 5.31
C ASP A 178 -13.49 1.82 4.98
N ARG A 179 -12.86 1.48 3.85
CA ARG A 179 -11.64 2.17 3.40
C ARG A 179 -11.90 3.66 3.10
N ALA A 180 -12.99 3.99 2.41
CA ALA A 180 -13.36 5.37 2.11
C ALA A 180 -13.60 6.19 3.39
N ASP A 181 -14.32 5.62 4.36
CA ASP A 181 -14.59 6.26 5.65
C ASP A 181 -13.31 6.48 6.45
N ARG A 182 -12.41 5.49 6.50
CA ARG A 182 -11.10 5.64 7.15
C ARG A 182 -10.26 6.73 6.49
N ILE A 183 -10.25 6.82 5.16
CA ILE A 183 -9.55 7.92 4.43
C ILE A 183 -10.10 9.28 4.87
N ILE A 184 -11.42 9.45 4.89
CA ILE A 184 -12.06 10.70 5.31
C ILE A 184 -11.64 11.07 6.74
N GLN A 185 -11.71 10.11 7.67
CA GLN A 185 -11.33 10.33 9.07
C GLN A 185 -9.86 10.72 9.19
N LEU A 186 -8.96 10.03 8.49
CA LEU A 186 -7.52 10.32 8.50
C LEU A 186 -7.22 11.71 7.94
N MET A 187 -7.83 12.12 6.82
CA MET A 187 -7.69 13.46 6.26
C MET A 187 -8.16 14.54 7.24
N GLN A 188 -9.26 14.31 7.95
CA GLN A 188 -9.77 15.24 8.95
C GLN A 188 -8.85 15.37 10.15
N ILE A 189 -8.23 14.28 10.61
CA ILE A 189 -7.26 14.27 11.71
C ILE A 189 -6.01 15.05 11.30
N VAL A 190 -5.39 14.70 10.17
CA VAL A 190 -4.19 15.37 9.66
C VAL A 190 -4.45 16.86 9.43
N GLY A 191 -5.57 17.20 8.80
CA GLY A 191 -5.97 18.59 8.58
C GLY A 191 -6.32 19.37 9.86
N ARG A 192 -6.54 18.72 11.02
CA ARG A 192 -6.64 19.40 12.32
C ARG A 192 -5.25 19.64 12.91
N ILE A 193 -4.37 18.64 12.87
CA ILE A 193 -3.00 18.74 13.37
C ILE A 193 -2.24 19.88 12.68
N GLU A 194 -2.34 20.01 11.37
CA GLU A 194 -1.68 21.10 10.62
C GLU A 194 -2.20 22.50 11.01
N ARG A 195 -3.51 22.63 11.30
CA ARG A 195 -4.11 23.90 11.73
C ARG A 195 -3.74 24.27 13.16
N ASP A 196 -3.71 23.30 14.07
CA ASP A 196 -3.42 23.51 15.49
C ASP A 196 -1.91 23.62 15.74
N GLY A 197 -1.08 22.90 14.98
CA GLY A 197 0.38 22.98 15.01
C GLY A 197 0.92 24.30 14.45
N GLY A 198 0.23 24.90 13.49
CA GLY A 198 0.54 26.25 12.99
C GLY A 198 0.24 27.38 13.99
N ALA A 199 -0.51 27.11 15.07
CA ALA A 199 -0.85 28.10 16.09
C ALA A 199 0.18 28.20 17.23
N THR A 200 1.21 27.35 17.26
CA THR A 200 2.18 27.28 18.37
C THR A 200 3.62 27.49 17.91
N MET A 201 3.89 28.61 17.24
CA MET A 201 5.21 29.27 17.23
C MET A 201 5.02 30.76 16.91
N GLN A 202 4.80 31.56 17.96
CA GLN A 202 5.17 32.97 18.03
C GLN A 202 5.94 33.21 19.33
#